data_AF-A0A6J1LJW0-F1
#
_entry.id   AF-A0A6J1LJW0-F1
#
_cell.length_a   1.000
_cell.length_b   1.000
_cell.length_c   1.000
_cell.angle_alpha   90.00
_cell.angle_beta   90.00
_cell.angle_gamma   90.00
#
_symmetry.space_group_name_H-M   'P 1'
#
loop_
_entity.id
_entity.type
_entity.pdbx_description
1 polymer ?
#
loop_
_entity_poly.entity_id
_entity_poly.type
_entity_poly.pdbx_seq_one_letter_code
_entity_poly.pdbx_strand_id
1 'polypeptide(L)'
;MQVFDNNMRRASRRASLRRGSISALPQKSAEIPWDIFERLFMPFLFCQAAAIVSSHLLHALNISNISTFAVFVWFALSTVGAVLFYHFVKVSASGKGVLITGCDAPLAWYLAKKLDDLGFTVYAGFAASIEDSDEAKILKEETSGRMKLLNIDVTSEKSLLEAVRFVSQHLPHGAEGLWAVVHGAHWIALGELEWIPFAVLRKSLDLNLLGAARLTQIFLPLVRRAHGRVVFLTSGLNRVPSPVRGIQCATQAAVDCFAACLRQEMRTRGVDVSVVAAGEFAPGNGWLNDTELREQAKQMWNQLSSEQKKTYGEDYYEAAMTSVEKYSRQAADIQPTLRVLIDAVTRTFPMARYTPVTATEKLQIFLAEHLPPSLYESIYGEQKKFVY
;
A
#
# COMPACT_ATOMS: atom_id res chain seq x y z
N MET A 1 -18.39 10.47 37.68
CA MET A 1 -17.33 11.25 36.99
C MET A 1 -15.95 10.58 37.09
N GLN A 2 -15.44 10.21 38.29
CA GLN A 2 -14.15 9.50 38.44
C GLN A 2 -14.09 8.07 37.84
N VAL A 3 -15.21 7.34 37.80
CA VAL A 3 -15.27 5.99 37.21
C VAL A 3 -15.15 6.02 35.68
N PHE A 4 -15.66 7.08 35.05
CA PHE A 4 -15.60 7.27 33.60
C PHE A 4 -14.17 7.63 33.15
N ASP A 5 -13.50 8.51 33.90
CA ASP A 5 -12.10 8.89 33.69
C ASP A 5 -11.15 7.67 33.89
N ASN A 6 -11.39 6.83 34.91
CA ASN A 6 -10.63 5.60 35.11
C ASN A 6 -10.84 4.56 34.00
N ASN A 7 -12.03 4.49 33.39
CA ASN A 7 -12.29 3.60 32.27
C ASN A 7 -11.62 4.09 30.98
N MET A 8 -11.63 5.40 30.71
CA MET A 8 -10.88 5.98 29.58
C MET A 8 -9.37 5.81 29.75
N ARG A 9 -8.81 6.01 30.95
CA ARG A 9 -7.37 5.75 31.21
C ARG A 9 -6.99 4.27 31.09
N ARG A 10 -7.91 3.34 31.38
CA ARG A 10 -7.70 1.90 31.19
C ARG A 10 -7.82 1.49 29.71
N ALA A 11 -8.74 2.10 28.96
CA ALA A 11 -8.87 1.91 27.52
C ALA A 11 -7.66 2.48 26.76
N SER A 12 -7.23 3.71 27.09
CA SER A 12 -6.02 4.31 26.50
C SER A 12 -4.76 3.55 26.87
N ARG A 13 -4.64 3.03 28.12
CA ARG A 13 -3.57 2.09 28.48
C ARG A 13 -3.64 0.78 27.70
N ARG A 14 -4.82 0.21 27.44
CA ARG A 14 -4.95 -1.02 26.63
C ARG A 14 -4.61 -0.77 25.16
N ALA A 15 -5.03 0.35 24.58
CA ALA A 15 -4.67 0.76 23.23
C ALA A 15 -3.17 1.08 23.10
N SER A 16 -2.59 1.77 24.08
CA SER A 16 -1.15 2.05 24.14
C SER A 16 -0.32 0.79 24.41
N LEU A 17 -0.81 -0.17 25.18
CA LEU A 17 -0.16 -1.49 25.37
C LEU A 17 -0.23 -2.34 24.08
N ARG A 18 -1.35 -2.31 23.35
CA ARG A 18 -1.51 -3.02 22.06
C ARG A 18 -0.58 -2.45 20.97
N ARG A 19 -0.22 -1.16 21.04
CA ARG A 19 0.68 -0.48 20.07
C ARG A 19 2.13 -0.38 20.54
N GLY A 20 2.37 -0.29 21.84
CA GLY A 20 3.70 -0.40 22.45
C GLY A 20 4.33 -1.76 22.15
N SER A 21 3.51 -2.81 22.00
CA SER A 21 3.97 -4.12 21.50
C SER A 21 4.25 -4.15 20.00
N ILE A 22 3.70 -3.23 19.19
CA ILE A 22 3.97 -3.08 17.74
C ILE A 22 5.27 -2.28 17.53
N SER A 23 5.53 -1.24 18.32
CA SER A 23 6.84 -0.56 18.35
C SER A 23 7.96 -1.43 18.95
N ALA A 24 7.60 -2.47 19.71
CA ALA A 24 8.51 -3.46 20.29
C ALA A 24 8.57 -4.76 19.48
N LEU A 25 8.05 -4.79 18.24
CA LEU A 25 8.26 -5.93 17.36
C LEU A 25 9.75 -6.04 17.02
N PRO A 26 10.37 -7.21 17.19
CA PRO A 26 11.77 -7.38 16.85
C PRO A 26 11.99 -7.05 15.37
N GLN A 27 12.97 -6.19 15.08
CA GLN A 27 13.56 -6.01 13.73
C GLN A 27 14.01 -7.37 13.22
N LYS A 28 13.13 -8.12 12.57
CA LYS A 28 13.41 -9.53 12.23
C LYS A 28 13.63 -9.78 10.74
N SER A 29 13.43 -8.79 9.87
CA SER A 29 13.76 -8.93 8.45
C SER A 29 14.74 -7.86 8.00
N ALA A 30 15.90 -8.29 7.50
CA ALA A 30 16.75 -7.44 6.69
C ALA A 30 15.95 -7.12 5.41
N GLU A 31 15.38 -5.91 5.37
CA GLU A 31 14.57 -5.47 4.24
C GLU A 31 15.41 -5.49 2.95
N ILE A 32 14.88 -6.09 1.89
CA ILE A 32 15.54 -6.13 0.59
C ILE A 32 15.09 -4.89 -0.19
N PRO A 33 16.01 -3.98 -0.59
CA PRO A 33 15.67 -2.77 -1.32
C PRO A 33 15.43 -3.08 -2.81
N TRP A 34 14.33 -3.80 -3.10
CA TRP A 34 13.94 -4.18 -4.47
C TRP A 34 13.89 -2.99 -5.43
N ASP A 35 13.52 -1.83 -4.90
CA ASP A 35 13.45 -0.56 -5.62
C ASP A 35 14.81 -0.04 -6.13
N ILE A 36 15.91 -0.38 -5.45
CA ILE A 36 17.28 -0.10 -5.94
C ILE A 36 17.63 -1.07 -7.07
N PHE A 37 17.39 -2.37 -6.86
CA PHE A 37 17.68 -3.41 -7.86
C PHE A 37 16.93 -3.16 -9.17
N GLU A 38 15.63 -2.84 -9.09
CA GLU A 38 14.80 -2.55 -10.27
C GLU A 38 15.29 -1.31 -11.04
N ARG A 39 15.79 -0.29 -10.34
CA ARG A 39 16.38 0.90 -10.99
C ARG A 39 17.73 0.64 -11.61
N LEU A 40 18.51 -0.30 -11.07
CA LEU A 40 19.86 -0.62 -11.56
C LEU A 40 19.85 -1.66 -12.68
N PHE A 41 18.85 -2.54 -12.73
CA PHE A 41 18.82 -3.67 -13.65
C PHE A 41 18.95 -3.27 -15.12
N MET A 42 18.05 -2.43 -15.62
CA MET A 42 18.08 -2.00 -17.03
C MET A 42 19.31 -1.15 -17.37
N PRO A 43 19.67 -0.10 -16.60
CA PRO A 43 20.84 0.70 -16.91
C PRO A 43 22.15 -0.12 -16.93
N PHE A 44 22.32 -1.07 -16.01
CA PHE A 44 23.50 -1.93 -15.98
C PHE A 44 23.63 -2.81 -17.24
N LEU A 45 22.52 -3.38 -17.72
CA LEU A 45 22.48 -4.11 -19.00
C LEU A 45 22.89 -3.22 -20.18
N PHE A 46 22.44 -1.96 -20.21
CA PHE A 46 22.82 -1.01 -21.24
C PHE A 46 24.29 -0.58 -21.16
N CYS A 47 24.91 -0.56 -19.97
CA CYS A 47 26.35 -0.25 -19.84
C CYS A 47 27.22 -1.22 -20.64
N GLN A 48 26.84 -2.51 -20.68
CA GLN A 48 27.57 -3.51 -21.47
C GLN A 48 27.48 -3.24 -22.96
N ALA A 49 26.27 -3.01 -23.47
CA ALA A 49 26.07 -2.67 -24.88
C ALA A 49 26.79 -1.37 -25.27
N ALA A 50 26.67 -0.33 -24.44
CA ALA A 50 27.33 0.97 -24.66
C ALA A 50 28.86 0.85 -24.67
N ALA A 51 29.42 0.01 -23.79
CA ALA A 51 30.86 -0.21 -23.73
C ALA A 51 31.40 -0.88 -25.00
N ILE A 52 30.69 -1.89 -25.52
CA ILE A 52 31.06 -2.58 -26.77
C ILE A 52 31.06 -1.60 -27.94
N VAL A 53 29.98 -0.84 -28.11
CA VAL A 53 29.85 0.14 -29.20
C VAL A 53 30.92 1.23 -29.10
N SER A 54 31.12 1.78 -27.89
CA SER A 54 32.07 2.87 -27.67
C SER A 54 33.52 2.43 -27.87
N SER A 55 33.89 1.24 -27.37
CA SER A 55 35.25 0.71 -27.54
C SER A 55 35.57 0.41 -29.01
N HIS A 56 34.63 -0.21 -29.75
CA HIS A 56 34.80 -0.43 -31.19
C HIS A 56 34.92 0.87 -31.98
N LEU A 57 34.13 1.89 -31.63
CA LEU A 57 34.19 3.20 -32.28
C LEU A 57 35.52 3.90 -32.00
N LEU A 58 35.99 3.90 -30.75
CA LEU A 58 37.27 4.50 -30.36
C LEU A 58 38.46 3.85 -31.09
N HIS A 59 38.42 2.52 -31.24
CA HIS A 59 39.42 1.78 -31.99
C HIS A 59 39.33 2.06 -33.49
N ALA A 60 38.12 2.06 -34.08
CA ALA A 60 37.91 2.34 -35.50
C ALA A 60 38.37 3.76 -35.89
N LEU A 61 38.25 4.72 -34.98
CA LEU A 61 38.68 6.11 -35.17
C LEU A 61 40.16 6.34 -34.79
N ASN A 62 40.91 5.31 -34.38
CA ASN A 62 42.29 5.43 -33.89
C ASN A 62 42.47 6.42 -32.73
N ILE A 63 41.43 6.62 -31.91
CA ILE A 63 41.45 7.58 -30.79
C ILE A 63 42.12 6.95 -29.56
N SER A 64 41.76 5.71 -29.21
CA SER A 64 42.38 4.99 -28.08
C SER A 64 42.20 3.48 -28.19
N ASN A 65 43.11 2.73 -27.57
CA ASN A 65 43.05 1.27 -27.45
C ASN A 65 42.52 0.82 -26.10
N ILE A 66 41.61 1.60 -25.50
CA ILE A 66 41.03 1.26 -24.20
C ILE A 66 40.19 -0.02 -24.36
N SER A 67 40.43 -0.98 -23.47
CA SER A 67 39.70 -2.25 -23.47
C SER A 67 38.21 -2.02 -23.21
N THR A 68 37.36 -2.81 -23.88
CA THR A 68 35.90 -2.80 -23.65
C THR A 68 35.56 -2.96 -22.16
N PHE A 69 36.35 -3.75 -21.43
CA PHE A 69 36.19 -3.94 -19.99
C PHE A 69 36.40 -2.63 -19.19
N ALA A 70 37.43 -1.84 -19.50
CA ALA A 70 37.66 -0.58 -18.82
C ALA A 70 36.54 0.43 -19.10
N VAL A 71 36.06 0.50 -20.35
CA VAL A 71 34.91 1.33 -20.73
C VAL A 71 33.63 0.87 -20.01
N PHE A 72 33.42 -0.45 -19.91
CA PHE A 72 32.29 -1.02 -19.17
C PHE A 72 32.31 -0.66 -17.69
N VAL A 73 33.45 -0.82 -17.01
CA VAL A 73 33.59 -0.47 -15.59
C VAL A 73 33.29 1.02 -15.38
N TRP A 74 33.78 1.89 -16.25
CA TRP A 74 33.50 3.33 -16.16
C TRP A 74 32.01 3.66 -16.34
N PHE A 75 31.36 3.09 -17.36
CA PHE A 75 29.91 3.25 -17.55
C PHE A 75 29.11 2.68 -16.39
N ALA A 76 29.47 1.50 -15.89
CA ALA A 76 28.79 0.85 -14.77
C ALA A 76 28.89 1.71 -13.50
N LEU A 77 30.08 2.18 -13.13
CA LEU A 77 30.28 3.03 -11.95
C LEU A 77 29.53 4.35 -12.07
N SER A 78 29.60 5.01 -13.23
CA SER A 78 28.93 6.29 -13.48
C SER A 78 27.40 6.14 -13.42
N THR A 79 26.89 5.07 -14.03
CA THR A 79 25.45 4.77 -14.06
C THR A 79 24.92 4.40 -12.68
N VAL A 80 25.63 3.54 -11.94
CA VAL A 80 25.28 3.20 -10.56
C VAL A 80 25.28 4.45 -9.69
N GLY A 81 26.33 5.29 -9.78
CA GLY A 81 26.41 6.54 -9.03
C GLY A 81 25.25 7.48 -9.33
N ALA A 82 24.92 7.68 -10.61
CA ALA A 82 23.78 8.50 -11.03
C ALA A 82 22.45 7.94 -10.53
N VAL A 83 22.20 6.63 -10.69
CA VAL A 83 20.96 5.99 -10.24
C VAL A 83 20.80 6.11 -8.72
N LEU A 84 21.87 5.87 -7.94
CA LEU A 84 21.83 6.01 -6.49
C LEU A 84 21.55 7.46 -6.09
N PHE A 85 22.21 8.43 -6.74
CA PHE A 85 21.92 9.84 -6.51
C PHE A 85 20.43 10.16 -6.75
N TYR A 86 19.89 9.84 -7.92
CA TYR A 86 18.48 10.08 -8.23
C TYR A 86 17.51 9.32 -7.32
N HIS A 87 17.91 8.15 -6.83
CA HIS A 87 17.12 7.35 -5.91
C HIS A 87 16.97 8.00 -4.53
N PHE A 88 18.03 8.62 -4.01
CA PHE A 88 18.06 9.20 -2.67
C PHE A 88 17.64 10.68 -2.61
N VAL A 89 17.48 11.36 -3.74
CA VAL A 89 17.06 12.78 -3.77
C VAL A 89 15.59 12.91 -3.34
N LYS A 90 15.37 13.61 -2.21
CA LYS A 90 14.06 13.83 -1.59
C LYS A 90 13.62 15.29 -1.70
N VAL A 91 12.30 15.49 -1.74
CA VAL A 91 11.69 16.82 -1.66
C VAL A 91 11.68 17.32 -0.21
N SER A 92 11.77 18.64 -0.02
CA SER A 92 11.51 19.25 1.28
C SER A 92 10.04 19.11 1.67
N ALA A 93 9.75 18.79 2.94
CA ALA A 93 8.39 18.70 3.46
C ALA A 93 7.71 20.07 3.67
N SER A 94 8.51 21.14 3.76
CA SER A 94 8.00 22.49 4.00
C SER A 94 7.04 22.93 2.90
N GLY A 95 5.92 23.52 3.31
CA GLY A 95 4.87 24.01 2.41
C GLY A 95 4.07 22.91 1.69
N LYS A 96 4.21 21.63 2.07
CA LYS A 96 3.52 20.51 1.41
C LYS A 96 2.45 19.89 2.30
N GLY A 97 1.24 19.75 1.74
CA GLY A 97 0.10 19.10 2.37
C GLY A 97 -0.10 17.66 1.87
N VAL A 98 -0.34 16.70 2.77
CA VAL A 98 -0.56 15.30 2.43
C VAL A 98 -1.89 14.82 3.03
N LEU A 99 -2.79 14.32 2.18
CA LEU A 99 -4.00 13.63 2.61
C LEU A 99 -3.75 12.13 2.71
N ILE A 100 -4.16 11.53 3.82
CA ILE A 100 -4.10 10.08 4.03
C ILE A 100 -5.50 9.63 4.43
N THR A 101 -6.03 8.60 3.78
CA THR A 101 -7.30 7.97 4.16
C THR A 101 -7.08 6.65 4.89
N GLY A 102 -8.06 6.22 5.68
CA GLY A 102 -8.00 4.96 6.41
C GLY A 102 -7.09 4.99 7.62
N CYS A 103 -6.94 6.15 8.27
CA CYS A 103 -6.12 6.32 9.47
C CYS A 103 -6.66 5.57 10.70
N ASP A 104 -7.82 4.93 10.59
CA ASP A 104 -8.32 3.93 11.55
C ASP A 104 -7.37 2.71 11.62
N ALA A 105 -6.71 2.39 10.51
CA ALA A 105 -5.76 1.29 10.43
C ALA A 105 -4.36 1.72 10.92
N PRO A 106 -3.67 0.88 11.72
CA PRO A 106 -2.34 1.15 12.25
C PRO A 106 -1.32 1.65 11.21
N LEU A 107 -1.25 1.07 10.01
CA LEU A 107 -0.25 1.49 9.02
C LEU A 107 -0.43 2.95 8.59
N ALA A 108 -1.66 3.35 8.24
CA ALA A 108 -1.97 4.71 7.82
C ALA A 108 -1.83 5.70 8.98
N TRP A 109 -2.15 5.28 10.20
CA TRP A 109 -1.93 6.05 11.43
C TRP A 109 -0.43 6.35 11.64
N TYR A 110 0.43 5.33 11.52
CA TYR A 110 1.88 5.52 11.66
C TYR A 110 2.47 6.35 10.51
N LEU A 111 1.95 6.20 9.28
CA LEU A 111 2.33 7.03 8.15
C LEU A 111 2.00 8.51 8.42
N ALA A 112 0.79 8.79 8.92
CA ALA A 112 0.39 10.14 9.27
C ALA A 112 1.34 10.76 10.29
N LYS A 113 1.62 10.04 11.39
CA LYS A 113 2.56 10.47 12.41
C LYS A 113 3.97 10.72 11.84
N LYS A 114 4.50 9.80 11.04
CA LYS A 114 5.84 9.93 10.46
C LYS A 114 5.96 11.10 9.47
N LEU A 115 4.92 11.38 8.69
CA LEU A 115 4.93 12.54 7.80
C LEU A 115 4.82 13.86 8.57
N ASP A 116 4.09 13.89 9.69
CA ASP A 116 4.08 15.06 10.59
C ASP A 116 5.45 15.29 11.24
N ASP A 117 6.10 14.21 11.71
CA ASP A 117 7.48 14.22 12.26
C ASP A 117 8.49 14.78 11.22
N LEU A 118 8.26 14.50 9.93
CA LEU A 118 9.08 15.01 8.81
C LEU A 118 8.76 16.47 8.43
N GLY A 119 7.71 17.07 8.99
CA GLY A 119 7.35 18.47 8.78
C GLY A 119 6.27 18.74 7.74
N PHE A 120 5.60 17.71 7.21
CA PHE A 120 4.45 17.91 6.33
C PHE A 120 3.24 18.46 7.09
N THR A 121 2.31 19.11 6.38
CA THR A 121 0.94 19.28 6.89
C THR A 121 0.14 18.06 6.51
N VAL A 122 -0.35 17.33 7.51
CA VAL A 122 -1.00 16.03 7.30
C VAL A 122 -2.49 16.17 7.56
N TYR A 123 -3.29 15.75 6.59
CA TYR A 123 -4.72 15.58 6.71
C TYR A 123 -5.00 14.10 6.92
N ALA A 124 -5.23 13.70 8.17
CA ALA A 124 -5.47 12.31 8.54
C ALA A 124 -6.98 12.01 8.51
N GLY A 125 -7.40 11.25 7.51
CA GLY A 125 -8.78 10.86 7.24
C GLY A 125 -9.17 9.58 7.96
N PHE A 126 -10.16 9.69 8.84
CA PHE A 126 -10.77 8.57 9.58
C PHE A 126 -12.17 8.27 9.04
N ALA A 127 -12.47 6.99 8.84
CA ALA A 127 -13.82 6.55 8.49
C ALA A 127 -14.74 6.57 9.72
N ALA A 128 -14.22 6.18 10.89
CA ALA A 128 -14.94 6.27 12.15
C ALA A 128 -15.00 7.72 12.67
N SER A 129 -16.05 8.04 13.43
CA SER A 129 -16.20 9.33 14.11
C SER A 129 -14.94 9.69 14.90
N ILE A 130 -14.35 10.85 14.64
CA ILE A 130 -13.13 11.30 15.33
C ILE A 130 -13.40 11.53 16.82
N GLU A 131 -14.61 11.96 17.17
CA GLU A 131 -15.00 12.24 18.55
C GLU A 131 -15.04 10.96 19.41
N ASP A 132 -15.36 9.83 18.77
CA ASP A 132 -15.50 8.53 19.42
C ASP A 132 -14.24 7.65 19.28
N SER A 133 -13.30 8.01 18.41
CA SER A 133 -12.05 7.27 18.21
C SER A 133 -10.96 7.71 19.19
N ASP A 134 -10.56 6.78 20.06
CA ASP A 134 -9.39 6.96 20.94
C ASP A 134 -8.10 7.11 20.12
N GLU A 135 -7.99 6.42 18.99
CA GLU A 135 -6.84 6.47 18.09
C GLU A 135 -6.66 7.85 17.46
N ALA A 136 -7.76 8.52 17.12
CA ALA A 136 -7.74 9.88 16.60
C ALA A 136 -7.29 10.87 17.68
N LYS A 137 -7.79 10.73 18.92
CA LYS A 137 -7.36 11.56 20.07
C LYS A 137 -5.86 11.41 20.34
N ILE A 138 -5.38 10.16 20.43
CA ILE A 138 -3.95 9.87 20.64
C ILE A 138 -3.11 10.45 19.50
N LEU A 139 -3.54 10.30 18.23
CA LEU A 139 -2.81 10.89 17.11
C LEU A 139 -2.65 12.39 17.27
N LYS A 140 -3.74 13.08 17.64
CA LYS A 140 -3.75 14.53 17.82
C LYS A 140 -2.86 14.99 18.98
N GLU A 141 -2.78 14.21 20.05
CA GLU A 141 -1.93 14.52 21.22
C GLU A 141 -0.44 14.29 20.93
N GLU A 142 -0.10 13.26 20.14
CA GLU A 142 1.29 12.88 19.84
C GLU A 142 1.91 13.65 18.66
N THR A 143 1.14 14.49 17.96
CA THR A 143 1.57 15.17 16.73
C THR A 143 1.51 16.69 16.85
N SER A 144 2.13 17.37 15.88
CA SER A 144 2.20 18.83 15.85
C SER A 144 0.88 19.47 15.42
N GLY A 145 0.77 20.80 15.55
CA GLY A 145 -0.37 21.56 15.02
C GLY A 145 -0.53 21.51 13.48
N ARG A 146 0.40 20.88 12.76
CA ARG A 146 0.28 20.60 11.31
C ARG A 146 -0.55 19.34 11.02
N MET A 147 -0.81 18.51 12.04
CA MET A 147 -1.74 17.39 11.94
C MET A 147 -3.19 17.89 12.02
N LYS A 148 -3.97 17.59 10.99
CA LYS A 148 -5.38 17.97 10.88
C LYS A 148 -6.19 16.71 10.67
N LEU A 149 -7.07 16.39 11.62
CA LEU A 149 -7.93 15.23 11.53
C LEU A 149 -9.22 15.60 10.79
N LEU A 150 -9.73 14.68 9.98
CA LEU A 150 -10.98 14.84 9.27
C LEU A 150 -11.73 13.51 9.10
N ASN A 151 -13.05 13.56 9.17
CA ASN A 151 -13.89 12.42 8.88
C ASN A 151 -14.05 12.27 7.37
N ILE A 152 -13.59 11.14 6.82
CA ILE A 152 -13.71 10.83 5.39
C ILE A 152 -14.30 9.43 5.24
N ASP A 153 -15.56 9.41 4.82
CA ASP A 153 -16.19 8.24 4.23
C ASP A 153 -16.10 8.36 2.70
N VAL A 154 -15.25 7.52 2.10
CA VAL A 154 -15.03 7.49 0.65
C VAL A 154 -16.26 7.06 -0.16
N THR A 155 -17.27 6.47 0.49
CA THR A 155 -18.53 6.08 -0.15
C THR A 155 -19.54 7.24 -0.16
N SER A 156 -19.38 8.22 0.73
CA SER A 156 -20.30 9.35 0.91
C SER A 156 -19.84 10.59 0.14
N GLU A 157 -20.66 11.03 -0.81
CA GLU A 157 -20.38 12.23 -1.60
C GLU A 157 -20.24 13.49 -0.74
N LYS A 158 -21.14 13.64 0.24
CA LYS A 158 -21.13 14.76 1.16
C LYS A 158 -19.82 14.82 1.94
N SER A 159 -19.37 13.68 2.46
CA SER A 159 -18.10 13.59 3.21
C SER A 159 -16.90 13.97 2.34
N LEU A 160 -16.86 13.50 1.09
CA LEU A 160 -15.80 13.85 0.15
C LEU A 160 -15.76 15.34 -0.18
N LEU A 161 -16.92 15.97 -0.40
CA LEU A 161 -17.01 17.41 -0.69
C LEU A 161 -16.61 18.27 0.51
N GLU A 162 -17.02 17.87 1.72
CA GLU A 162 -16.61 18.51 2.97
C GLU A 162 -15.10 18.38 3.18
N ALA A 163 -14.53 17.20 2.92
CA ALA A 163 -13.10 16.96 3.02
C ALA A 163 -12.29 17.85 2.05
N VAL A 164 -12.70 17.94 0.78
CA VAL A 164 -12.02 18.80 -0.19
C VAL A 164 -12.13 20.27 0.18
N ARG A 165 -13.29 20.73 0.66
CA ARG A 165 -13.46 22.10 1.14
C ARG A 165 -12.52 22.37 2.32
N PHE A 166 -12.51 21.48 3.30
CA PHE A 166 -11.66 21.61 4.48
C PHE A 166 -10.18 21.65 4.10
N VAL A 167 -9.70 20.69 3.30
CA VAL A 167 -8.30 20.64 2.85
C VAL A 167 -7.92 21.89 2.06
N SER A 168 -8.79 22.36 1.17
CA SER A 168 -8.53 23.56 0.35
C SER A 168 -8.37 24.82 1.21
N GLN A 169 -9.17 24.97 2.27
CA GLN A 169 -9.11 26.12 3.18
C GLN A 169 -7.89 26.09 4.11
N HIS A 170 -7.32 24.90 4.33
CA HIS A 170 -6.31 24.66 5.34
C HIS A 170 -4.93 24.36 4.77
N LEU A 171 -4.75 24.53 3.45
CA LEU A 171 -3.47 24.33 2.77
C LEU A 171 -2.33 25.10 3.47
N PRO A 172 -1.11 24.54 3.48
CA PRO A 172 0.06 25.25 4.00
C PRO A 172 0.23 26.61 3.34
N HIS A 173 0.79 27.57 4.07
CA HIS A 173 1.07 28.89 3.50
C HIS A 173 1.99 28.77 2.27
N GLY A 174 1.61 29.43 1.18
CA GLY A 174 2.32 29.39 -0.09
C GLY A 174 2.10 28.12 -0.93
N ALA A 175 1.27 27.17 -0.49
CA ALA A 175 0.95 25.99 -1.27
C ALA A 175 -0.11 26.29 -2.35
N GLU A 176 0.20 26.01 -3.61
CA GLU A 176 -0.74 26.15 -4.74
C GLU A 176 -1.82 25.05 -4.78
N GLY A 177 -1.57 23.94 -4.08
CA GLY A 177 -2.43 22.77 -4.06
C GLY A 177 -2.00 21.73 -3.03
N LEU A 178 -2.46 20.50 -3.22
CA LEU A 178 -2.19 19.38 -2.32
C LEU A 178 -1.02 18.54 -2.85
N TRP A 179 0.02 18.33 -2.05
CA TRP A 179 1.21 17.61 -2.51
C TRP A 179 0.95 16.13 -2.76
N ALA A 180 0.25 15.44 -1.86
CA ALA A 180 -0.01 14.02 -2.02
C ALA A 180 -1.39 13.60 -1.51
N VAL A 181 -1.97 12.60 -2.18
CA VAL A 181 -3.12 11.82 -1.70
C VAL A 181 -2.68 10.38 -1.56
N VAL A 182 -2.78 9.83 -0.34
CA VAL A 182 -2.48 8.44 -0.04
C VAL A 182 -3.79 7.71 0.24
N HIS A 183 -4.14 6.78 -0.64
CA HIS A 183 -5.28 5.88 -0.48
C HIS A 183 -4.89 4.74 0.45
N GLY A 184 -5.27 4.83 1.72
CA GLY A 184 -5.07 3.79 2.73
C GLY A 184 -6.37 3.15 3.22
N ALA A 185 -7.54 3.72 2.88
CA ALA A 185 -8.84 3.14 3.23
C ALA A 185 -9.10 1.86 2.43
N HIS A 186 -9.45 0.78 3.14
CA HIS A 186 -9.78 -0.49 2.53
C HIS A 186 -10.73 -1.29 3.41
N TRP A 187 -11.49 -2.20 2.80
CA TRP A 187 -12.42 -3.08 3.48
C TRP A 187 -12.37 -4.48 2.87
N ILE A 188 -12.41 -5.51 3.70
CA ILE A 188 -12.18 -6.89 3.28
C ILE A 188 -13.29 -7.76 3.84
N ALA A 189 -13.67 -8.76 3.03
CA ALA A 189 -14.50 -9.88 3.44
C ALA A 189 -13.84 -11.18 3.03
N LEU A 190 -13.96 -12.20 3.87
CA LEU A 190 -13.42 -13.54 3.64
C LEU A 190 -14.55 -14.51 3.36
N GLY A 191 -14.43 -15.24 2.26
CA GLY A 191 -15.36 -16.29 1.88
C GLY A 191 -15.18 -16.71 0.43
N GLU A 192 -15.69 -17.90 0.10
CA GLU A 192 -15.88 -18.25 -1.30
C GLU A 192 -17.06 -17.49 -1.90
N LEU A 193 -17.13 -17.46 -3.23
CA LEU A 193 -18.11 -16.65 -3.95
C LEU A 193 -19.55 -16.95 -3.50
N GLU A 194 -19.91 -18.23 -3.35
CA GLU A 194 -21.25 -18.61 -2.89
C GLU A 194 -21.54 -18.25 -1.45
N TRP A 195 -20.50 -18.11 -0.62
CA TRP A 195 -20.66 -17.77 0.79
C TRP A 195 -20.99 -16.30 0.96
N ILE A 196 -20.64 -15.47 -0.02
CA ILE A 196 -20.65 -14.02 0.13
C ILE A 196 -21.95 -13.42 -0.42
N PRO A 197 -22.78 -12.78 0.42
CA PRO A 197 -23.97 -12.08 -0.05
C PRO A 197 -23.62 -10.95 -1.03
N PHE A 198 -24.48 -10.72 -2.01
CA PHE A 198 -24.27 -9.69 -3.02
C PHE A 198 -24.08 -8.27 -2.42
N ALA A 199 -24.72 -7.97 -1.29
CA ALA A 199 -24.52 -6.71 -0.58
C ALA A 199 -23.07 -6.52 -0.08
N VAL A 200 -22.40 -7.60 0.32
CA VAL A 200 -20.99 -7.59 0.74
C VAL A 200 -20.07 -7.38 -0.46
N LEU A 201 -20.35 -8.04 -1.59
CA LEU A 201 -19.67 -7.81 -2.87
C LEU A 201 -19.74 -6.34 -3.29
N ARG A 202 -20.95 -5.77 -3.28
CA ARG A 202 -21.19 -4.36 -3.61
C ARG A 202 -20.42 -3.42 -2.68
N LYS A 203 -20.52 -3.63 -1.36
CA LYS A 203 -19.80 -2.81 -0.36
C LYS A 203 -18.29 -2.80 -0.60
N SER A 204 -17.70 -3.95 -0.91
CA SER A 204 -16.27 -4.05 -1.20
C SER A 204 -15.86 -3.23 -2.44
N LEU A 205 -16.64 -3.31 -3.53
CA LEU A 205 -16.40 -2.52 -4.74
C LEU A 205 -16.60 -1.02 -4.50
N ASP A 206 -17.69 -0.65 -3.83
CA ASP A 206 -18.05 0.74 -3.54
C ASP A 206 -16.97 1.44 -2.72
N LEU A 207 -16.39 0.76 -1.72
CA LEU A 207 -15.35 1.34 -0.88
C LEU A 207 -13.96 1.28 -1.52
N ASN A 208 -13.53 0.09 -1.95
CA ASN A 208 -12.14 -0.15 -2.33
C ASN A 208 -11.79 0.42 -3.71
N LEU A 209 -12.73 0.38 -4.66
CA LEU A 209 -12.49 0.81 -6.04
C LEU A 209 -13.17 2.14 -6.32
N LEU A 210 -14.50 2.21 -6.16
CA LEU A 210 -15.25 3.42 -6.50
C LEU A 210 -14.91 4.56 -5.53
N GLY A 211 -14.78 4.27 -4.24
CA GLY A 211 -14.38 5.26 -3.23
C GLY A 211 -12.99 5.83 -3.50
N ALA A 212 -12.03 4.97 -3.87
CA ALA A 212 -10.70 5.41 -4.28
C ALA A 212 -10.77 6.29 -5.54
N ALA A 213 -11.48 5.86 -6.59
CA ALA A 213 -11.63 6.63 -7.82
C ALA A 213 -12.30 8.00 -7.59
N ARG A 214 -13.40 8.05 -6.83
CA ARG A 214 -14.12 9.30 -6.50
C ARG A 214 -13.25 10.24 -5.69
N LEU A 215 -12.57 9.73 -4.66
CA LEU A 215 -11.64 10.54 -3.87
C LEU A 215 -10.54 11.12 -4.77
N THR A 216 -9.93 10.30 -5.64
CA THR A 216 -8.93 10.78 -6.59
C THR A 216 -9.52 11.88 -7.47
N GLN A 217 -10.69 11.68 -8.08
CA GLN A 217 -11.32 12.66 -8.97
C GLN A 217 -11.51 14.04 -8.32
N ILE A 218 -12.01 14.08 -7.08
CA ILE A 218 -12.33 15.35 -6.40
C ILE A 218 -11.05 16.06 -5.93
N PHE A 219 -10.00 15.31 -5.54
CA PHE A 219 -8.72 15.89 -5.12
C PHE A 219 -7.74 16.17 -6.27
N LEU A 220 -7.91 15.56 -7.45
CA LEU A 220 -6.99 15.69 -8.58
C LEU A 220 -6.74 17.15 -9.01
N PRO A 221 -7.74 18.07 -9.00
CA PRO A 221 -7.49 19.48 -9.28
C PRO A 221 -6.49 20.12 -8.31
N LEU A 222 -6.55 19.80 -7.02
CA LEU A 222 -5.59 20.27 -6.01
C LEU A 222 -4.21 19.65 -6.22
N VAL A 223 -4.17 18.34 -6.50
CA VAL A 223 -2.91 17.61 -6.72
C VAL A 223 -2.18 18.12 -7.95
N ARG A 224 -2.92 18.37 -9.04
CA ARG A 224 -2.36 18.90 -10.28
C ARG A 224 -1.76 20.29 -10.12
N ARG A 225 -2.39 21.19 -9.34
CA ARG A 225 -1.82 22.52 -9.07
C ARG A 225 -0.49 22.46 -8.33
N ALA A 226 -0.30 21.46 -7.48
CA ALA A 226 0.94 21.30 -6.72
C ALA A 226 2.03 20.48 -7.46
N HIS A 227 1.78 20.03 -8.69
CA HIS A 227 2.59 18.98 -9.33
C HIS A 227 2.85 17.81 -8.39
N GLY A 228 1.78 17.43 -7.69
CA GLY A 228 1.80 16.48 -6.59
C GLY A 228 1.75 15.03 -7.04
N ARG A 229 1.20 14.17 -6.18
CA ARG A 229 1.16 12.73 -6.43
C ARG A 229 -0.04 12.02 -5.81
N VAL A 230 -0.36 10.87 -6.39
CA VAL A 230 -1.36 9.93 -5.86
C VAL A 230 -0.66 8.61 -5.55
N VAL A 231 -0.85 8.11 -4.33
CA VAL A 231 -0.26 6.86 -3.87
C VAL A 231 -1.38 5.90 -3.50
N PHE A 232 -1.45 4.77 -4.20
CA PHE A 232 -2.38 3.69 -3.89
C PHE A 232 -1.68 2.64 -3.05
N LEU A 233 -2.20 2.39 -1.85
CA LEU A 233 -1.81 1.23 -1.07
C LEU A 233 -2.61 0.01 -1.55
N THR A 234 -1.88 -0.99 -2.02
CA THR A 234 -2.42 -2.24 -2.55
C THR A 234 -1.71 -3.45 -1.93
N SER A 235 -2.08 -4.64 -2.36
CA SER A 235 -1.44 -5.90 -1.93
C SER A 235 -0.88 -6.69 -3.10
N GLY A 236 0.18 -7.47 -2.85
CA GLY A 236 0.71 -8.48 -3.77
C GLY A 236 -0.29 -9.56 -4.19
N LEU A 237 -1.42 -9.68 -3.49
CA LEU A 237 -2.57 -10.50 -3.92
C LEU A 237 -3.10 -10.16 -5.31
N ASN A 238 -2.81 -8.95 -5.80
CA ASN A 238 -3.17 -8.57 -7.15
C ASN A 238 -2.45 -9.40 -8.24
N ARG A 239 -1.37 -10.12 -7.89
CA ARG A 239 -0.64 -11.04 -8.77
C ARG A 239 -0.66 -12.49 -8.30
N VAL A 240 -0.86 -12.73 -7.01
CA VAL A 240 -0.95 -14.06 -6.42
C VAL A 240 -2.33 -14.22 -5.79
N PRO A 241 -3.37 -14.55 -6.59
CA PRO A 241 -4.72 -14.71 -6.07
C PRO A 241 -4.80 -15.92 -5.14
N SER A 242 -5.65 -15.82 -4.13
CA SER A 242 -5.84 -16.86 -3.10
C SER A 242 -7.33 -17.16 -2.92
N PRO A 243 -7.74 -18.44 -2.81
CA PRO A 243 -9.11 -18.82 -2.44
C PRO A 243 -9.57 -18.12 -1.15
N VAL A 244 -10.89 -18.01 -0.94
CA VAL A 244 -11.51 -17.30 0.20
C VAL A 244 -11.29 -15.77 0.19
N ARG A 245 -10.37 -15.26 -0.63
CA ARG A 245 -10.01 -13.83 -0.74
C ARG A 245 -10.32 -13.26 -2.13
N GLY A 246 -11.19 -13.92 -2.88
CA GLY A 246 -11.47 -13.59 -4.28
C GLY A 246 -11.88 -12.12 -4.49
N ILE A 247 -12.77 -11.59 -3.65
CA ILE A 247 -13.21 -10.19 -3.74
C ILE A 247 -12.06 -9.22 -3.43
N GLN A 248 -11.25 -9.52 -2.41
CA GLN A 248 -10.07 -8.71 -2.09
C GLN A 248 -9.08 -8.70 -3.27
N CYS A 249 -8.81 -9.87 -3.87
CA CYS A 249 -7.93 -9.97 -5.03
C CYS A 249 -8.48 -9.14 -6.21
N ALA A 250 -9.79 -9.23 -6.47
CA ALA A 250 -10.45 -8.52 -7.55
C ALA A 250 -10.37 -6.99 -7.39
N THR A 251 -10.68 -6.45 -6.20
CA THR A 251 -10.62 -4.99 -5.98
C THR A 251 -9.18 -4.47 -6.02
N GLN A 252 -8.22 -5.23 -5.49
CA GLN A 252 -6.80 -4.88 -5.52
C GLN A 252 -6.22 -4.88 -6.95
N ALA A 253 -6.60 -5.87 -7.76
CA ALA A 253 -6.24 -5.90 -9.18
C ALA A 253 -6.87 -4.74 -9.97
N ALA A 254 -8.14 -4.43 -9.68
CA ALA A 254 -8.82 -3.29 -10.31
C ALA A 254 -8.14 -1.96 -9.97
N VAL A 255 -7.74 -1.74 -8.72
CA VAL A 255 -7.01 -0.54 -8.29
C VAL A 255 -5.62 -0.45 -8.93
N ASP A 256 -4.88 -1.57 -9.04
CA ASP A 256 -3.57 -1.60 -9.71
C ASP A 256 -3.68 -1.19 -11.19
N CYS A 257 -4.69 -1.72 -11.89
CA CYS A 257 -4.98 -1.35 -13.28
C CYS A 257 -5.40 0.12 -13.40
N PHE A 258 -6.33 0.58 -12.55
CA PHE A 258 -6.77 1.97 -12.51
C PHE A 258 -5.60 2.94 -12.28
N ALA A 259 -4.69 2.62 -11.35
CA ALA A 259 -3.50 3.43 -11.09
C ALA A 259 -2.55 3.46 -12.30
N ALA A 260 -2.43 2.37 -13.06
CA ALA A 260 -1.63 2.34 -14.28
C ALA A 260 -2.21 3.26 -15.37
N CYS A 261 -3.53 3.25 -15.58
CA CYS A 261 -4.20 4.18 -16.48
C CYS A 261 -4.02 5.63 -16.03
N LEU A 262 -4.33 5.93 -14.76
CA LEU A 262 -4.23 7.27 -14.19
C LEU A 262 -2.81 7.83 -14.33
N ARG A 263 -1.77 7.00 -14.14
CA ARG A 263 -0.37 7.41 -14.33
C ARG A 263 -0.10 7.93 -15.74
N GLN A 264 -0.63 7.26 -16.75
CA GLN A 264 -0.45 7.67 -18.14
C GLN A 264 -1.21 8.97 -18.43
N GLU A 265 -2.45 9.08 -17.96
CA GLU A 265 -3.26 10.28 -18.10
C GLU A 265 -2.62 11.50 -17.41
N MET A 266 -1.99 11.30 -16.26
CA MET A 266 -1.46 12.36 -15.42
C MET A 266 -0.01 12.76 -15.72
N ARG A 267 0.72 11.94 -16.48
CA ARG A 267 2.13 12.19 -16.82
C ARG A 267 2.37 13.57 -17.43
N THR A 268 1.55 13.98 -18.39
CA THR A 268 1.68 15.31 -19.06
C THR A 268 1.23 16.47 -18.18
N ARG A 269 0.58 16.17 -17.06
CA ARG A 269 0.07 17.14 -16.07
C ARG A 269 1.00 17.25 -14.86
N GLY A 270 2.15 16.58 -14.89
CA GLY A 270 3.16 16.62 -13.83
C GLY A 270 2.65 16.06 -12.50
N VAL A 271 1.75 15.07 -12.53
CA VAL A 271 1.29 14.36 -11.33
C VAL A 271 1.82 12.92 -11.37
N ASP A 272 2.55 12.53 -10.34
CA ASP A 272 3.07 11.18 -10.19
C ASP A 272 2.00 10.24 -9.61
N VAL A 273 1.96 9.00 -10.08
CA VAL A 273 1.05 7.97 -9.55
C VAL A 273 1.86 6.73 -9.19
N SER A 274 1.85 6.37 -7.91
CA SER A 274 2.60 5.23 -7.37
C SER A 274 1.65 4.19 -6.79
N VAL A 275 1.98 2.91 -6.97
CA VAL A 275 1.32 1.79 -6.30
C VAL A 275 2.30 1.21 -5.30
N VAL A 276 1.90 1.09 -4.04
CA VAL A 276 2.63 0.32 -3.03
C VAL A 276 1.93 -1.01 -2.87
N ALA A 277 2.49 -2.08 -3.43
CA ALA A 277 1.94 -3.42 -3.33
C ALA A 277 2.60 -4.16 -2.16
N ALA A 278 1.98 -4.03 -0.98
CA ALA A 278 2.50 -4.66 0.23
C ALA A 278 2.41 -6.19 0.16
N GLY A 279 3.37 -6.86 0.79
CA GLY A 279 3.41 -8.32 0.88
C GLY A 279 2.19 -8.90 1.57
N GLU A 280 2.05 -10.21 1.52
CA GLU A 280 0.95 -10.95 2.16
C GLU A 280 1.07 -10.90 3.69
N PHE A 281 2.31 -10.82 4.20
CA PHE A 281 2.64 -10.73 5.63
C PHE A 281 2.94 -9.31 6.13
N ALA A 282 3.10 -8.33 5.24
CA ALA A 282 3.42 -6.96 5.61
C ALA A 282 2.24 -6.18 6.26
N PRO A 283 0.96 -6.52 6.01
CA PRO A 283 -0.14 -5.81 6.64
C PRO A 283 -0.75 -6.46 7.88
N GLY A 284 -0.63 -7.78 8.14
CA GLY A 284 -1.13 -8.49 9.34
C GLY A 284 -2.32 -7.84 10.08
N ASN A 285 -2.19 -7.66 11.41
CA ASN A 285 -3.12 -6.88 12.25
C ASN A 285 -3.07 -5.36 12.01
N GLY A 286 -2.23 -4.89 11.09
CA GLY A 286 -2.04 -3.49 10.76
C GLY A 286 -3.10 -2.91 9.84
N TRP A 287 -3.88 -3.77 9.14
CA TRP A 287 -5.01 -3.38 8.27
C TRP A 287 -6.34 -4.02 8.66
N LEU A 288 -6.30 -5.12 9.45
CA LEU A 288 -7.44 -6.00 9.63
C LEU A 288 -7.65 -6.33 11.10
N ASN A 289 -8.90 -6.27 11.55
CA ASN A 289 -9.32 -6.83 12.83
C ASN A 289 -9.78 -8.28 12.59
N ASP A 290 -8.92 -9.25 12.93
CA ASP A 290 -9.20 -10.69 12.75
C ASP A 290 -10.54 -11.12 13.36
N THR A 291 -10.89 -10.54 14.52
CA THR A 291 -12.15 -10.88 15.19
C THR A 291 -13.37 -10.43 14.38
N GLU A 292 -13.33 -9.24 13.79
CA GLU A 292 -14.43 -8.72 12.96
C GLU A 292 -14.56 -9.49 11.65
N LEU A 293 -13.44 -9.83 11.02
CA LEU A 293 -13.43 -10.62 9.79
C LEU A 293 -14.01 -12.02 10.01
N ARG A 294 -13.64 -12.69 11.10
CA ARG A 294 -14.16 -14.01 11.47
C ARG A 294 -15.65 -13.97 11.75
N GLU A 295 -16.09 -12.99 12.54
CA GLU A 295 -17.50 -12.85 12.86
C GLU A 295 -18.33 -12.56 11.60
N GLN A 296 -17.82 -11.71 10.71
CA GLN A 296 -18.45 -11.48 9.41
C GLN A 296 -18.51 -12.76 8.55
N ALA A 297 -17.41 -13.50 8.43
CA ALA A 297 -17.38 -14.76 7.68
C ALA A 297 -18.39 -15.78 8.23
N LYS A 298 -18.49 -15.87 9.56
CA LYS A 298 -19.46 -16.73 10.24
C LYS A 298 -20.90 -16.30 10.00
N GLN A 299 -21.18 -15.00 10.01
CA GLN A 299 -22.51 -14.47 9.69
C GLN A 299 -22.91 -14.78 8.25
N MET A 300 -21.97 -14.61 7.31
CA MET A 300 -22.18 -14.97 5.90
C MET A 300 -22.44 -16.47 5.73
N TRP A 301 -21.63 -17.33 6.38
CA TRP A 301 -21.84 -18.78 6.40
C TRP A 301 -23.21 -19.18 6.95
N ASN A 302 -23.64 -18.54 8.04
CA ASN A 302 -24.92 -18.84 8.67
C ASN A 302 -26.13 -18.52 7.77
N GLN A 303 -25.98 -17.55 6.85
CA GLN A 303 -27.02 -17.16 5.90
C GLN A 303 -27.17 -18.11 4.71
N LEU A 304 -26.25 -19.06 4.53
CA LEU A 304 -26.31 -20.02 3.44
C LEU A 304 -27.51 -20.98 3.56
N SER A 305 -28.00 -21.42 2.41
CA SER A 305 -29.04 -22.44 2.33
C SER A 305 -28.55 -23.79 2.88
N SER A 306 -29.49 -24.67 3.21
CA SER A 306 -29.16 -26.03 3.67
C SER A 306 -28.41 -26.83 2.60
N GLU A 307 -28.74 -26.64 1.32
CA GLU A 307 -28.03 -27.22 0.19
C GLU A 307 -26.56 -26.78 0.18
N GLN A 308 -26.31 -25.48 0.23
CA GLN A 308 -24.94 -24.93 0.22
C GLN A 308 -24.13 -25.41 1.42
N LYS A 309 -24.69 -25.37 2.63
CA LYS A 309 -24.00 -25.87 3.84
C LYS A 309 -23.68 -27.36 3.73
N LYS A 310 -24.54 -28.15 3.09
CA LYS A 310 -24.28 -29.58 2.83
C LYS A 310 -23.22 -29.80 1.77
N THR A 311 -23.20 -28.99 0.70
CA THR A 311 -22.22 -29.09 -0.39
C THR A 311 -20.81 -28.77 0.08
N TYR A 312 -20.65 -27.69 0.86
CA TYR A 312 -19.34 -27.29 1.35
C TYR A 312 -18.94 -28.06 2.61
N GLY A 313 -19.86 -28.27 3.54
CA GLY A 313 -19.58 -28.89 4.84
C GLY A 313 -18.91 -27.93 5.83
N GLU A 314 -19.24 -28.09 7.12
CA GLU A 314 -18.67 -27.23 8.18
C GLU A 314 -17.16 -27.44 8.35
N ASP A 315 -16.68 -28.68 8.21
CA ASP A 315 -15.25 -29.00 8.32
C ASP A 315 -14.41 -28.28 7.26
N TYR A 316 -14.92 -28.19 6.03
CA TYR A 316 -14.26 -27.45 4.95
C TYR A 316 -14.25 -25.94 5.23
N TYR A 317 -15.39 -25.39 5.66
CA TYR A 317 -15.48 -23.97 6.02
C TYR A 317 -14.47 -23.61 7.12
N GLU A 318 -14.38 -24.41 8.18
CA GLU A 318 -13.41 -24.18 9.26
C GLU A 318 -11.96 -24.32 8.78
N ALA A 319 -11.67 -25.30 7.90
CA ALA A 319 -10.35 -25.45 7.28
C ALA A 319 -9.99 -24.24 6.40
N ALA A 320 -10.94 -23.75 5.61
CA ALA A 320 -10.79 -22.59 4.74
C ALA A 320 -10.58 -21.29 5.54
N MET A 321 -11.28 -21.11 6.66
CA MET A 321 -11.05 -19.96 7.55
C MET A 321 -9.70 -20.06 8.28
N THR A 322 -9.31 -21.28 8.67
CA THR A 322 -8.01 -21.52 9.33
C THR A 322 -6.84 -21.28 8.38
N SER A 323 -6.99 -21.56 7.08
CA SER A 323 -5.93 -21.32 6.09
C SER A 323 -5.56 -19.83 5.95
N VAL A 324 -6.54 -18.94 6.17
CA VAL A 324 -6.34 -17.49 6.13
C VAL A 324 -5.82 -16.94 7.46
N GLU A 325 -6.05 -17.64 8.57
CA GLU A 325 -5.64 -17.21 9.92
C GLU A 325 -4.13 -16.99 10.08
N LYS A 326 -3.32 -17.74 9.34
CA LYS A 326 -1.85 -17.58 9.35
C LYS A 326 -1.41 -16.16 8.95
N TYR A 327 -2.25 -15.46 8.18
CA TYR A 327 -2.00 -14.08 7.73
C TYR A 327 -2.48 -13.01 8.71
N SER A 328 -3.37 -13.35 9.64
CA SER A 328 -3.88 -12.42 10.66
C SER A 328 -3.19 -12.56 12.01
N ARG A 329 -2.82 -13.79 12.43
CA ARG A 329 -2.22 -14.03 13.76
C ARG A 329 -0.78 -13.53 13.92
N GLN A 330 -0.01 -13.39 12.85
CA GLN A 330 1.37 -12.90 12.95
C GLN A 330 1.40 -11.37 13.01
N ALA A 331 2.04 -10.82 14.04
CA ALA A 331 2.31 -9.39 14.11
C ALA A 331 3.26 -9.02 12.97
N ALA A 332 2.69 -8.47 11.90
CA ALA A 332 3.40 -8.05 10.72
C ALA A 332 4.40 -6.94 11.03
N ASP A 333 5.61 -7.06 10.49
CA ASP A 333 6.53 -5.93 10.44
C ASP A 333 6.03 -4.93 9.39
N ILE A 334 5.42 -3.84 9.86
CA ILE A 334 4.89 -2.77 9.02
C ILE A 334 6.00 -1.85 8.48
N GLN A 335 7.22 -1.94 9.01
CA GLN A 335 8.29 -0.97 8.70
C GLN A 335 8.67 -0.93 7.22
N PRO A 336 8.82 -2.07 6.50
CA PRO A 336 9.12 -2.05 5.08
C PRO A 336 8.06 -1.29 4.26
N THR A 337 6.78 -1.55 4.55
CA THR A 337 5.66 -0.89 3.86
C THR A 337 5.59 0.59 4.22
N LEU A 338 5.79 0.93 5.50
CA LEU A 338 5.81 2.31 5.97
C LEU A 338 6.95 3.11 5.32
N ARG A 339 8.15 2.53 5.22
CA ARG A 339 9.31 3.13 4.55
C ARG A 339 8.99 3.47 3.10
N VAL A 340 8.48 2.51 2.32
CA VAL A 340 8.20 2.75 0.89
C VAL A 340 7.03 3.72 0.68
N LEU A 341 6.05 3.77 1.59
CA LEU A 341 5.00 4.78 1.57
C LEU A 341 5.58 6.19 1.80
N ILE A 342 6.49 6.33 2.77
CA ILE A 342 7.21 7.59 2.99
C ILE A 342 8.03 7.95 1.75
N ASP A 343 8.72 6.99 1.14
CA ASP A 343 9.51 7.24 -0.08
C ASP A 343 8.63 7.59 -1.28
N ALA A 344 7.46 6.98 -1.44
CA ALA A 344 6.49 7.35 -2.46
C ALA A 344 6.01 8.81 -2.27
N VAL A 345 5.94 9.31 -1.03
CA VAL A 345 5.58 10.70 -0.73
C VAL A 345 6.76 11.68 -0.83
N THR A 346 7.99 11.23 -0.53
CA THR A 346 9.15 12.12 -0.34
C THR A 346 10.17 12.08 -1.46
N ARG A 347 10.25 11.05 -2.30
CA ARG A 347 11.23 11.00 -3.39
C ARG A 347 10.87 12.00 -4.49
N THR A 348 11.90 12.61 -5.08
CA THR A 348 11.72 13.52 -6.22
C THR A 348 11.28 12.77 -7.47
N PHE A 349 11.79 11.56 -7.65
CA PHE A 349 11.41 10.65 -8.73
C PHE A 349 10.81 9.38 -8.11
N PRO A 350 9.54 9.36 -7.72
CA PRO A 350 8.93 8.16 -7.13
C PRO A 350 8.85 7.02 -8.16
N MET A 351 8.77 5.78 -7.70
CA MET A 351 8.55 4.63 -8.58
C MET A 351 7.08 4.46 -8.91
N ALA A 352 6.81 3.98 -10.13
CA ALA A 352 5.46 3.56 -10.51
C ALA A 352 4.90 2.48 -9.57
N ARG A 353 5.75 1.55 -9.14
CA ARG A 353 5.39 0.46 -8.23
C ARG A 353 6.49 0.24 -7.19
N TYR A 354 6.10 0.08 -5.94
CA TYR A 354 6.94 -0.37 -4.84
C TYR A 354 6.43 -1.73 -4.36
N THR A 355 7.33 -2.69 -4.14
CA THR A 355 6.97 -4.04 -3.65
C THR A 355 7.78 -4.34 -2.37
N PRO A 356 7.35 -3.84 -1.19
CA PRO A 356 7.99 -4.16 0.09
C PRO A 356 7.60 -5.58 0.52
N VAL A 357 8.20 -6.57 -0.14
CA VAL A 357 7.91 -8.01 0.03
C VAL A 357 9.19 -8.78 0.33
N THR A 358 9.04 -9.96 0.92
CA THR A 358 10.16 -10.90 1.14
C THR A 358 10.70 -11.45 -0.19
N ALA A 359 11.91 -12.02 -0.18
CA ALA A 359 12.48 -12.68 -1.37
C ALA A 359 11.61 -13.82 -1.89
N THR A 360 11.00 -14.58 -0.99
CA THR A 360 10.09 -15.67 -1.33
C THR A 360 8.83 -15.17 -2.02
N GLU A 361 8.22 -14.11 -1.50
CA GLU A 361 7.04 -13.48 -2.13
C GLU A 361 7.41 -12.84 -3.47
N LYS A 362 8.56 -12.15 -3.56
CA LYS A 362 9.03 -11.56 -4.82
C LYS A 362 9.23 -12.62 -5.90
N LEU A 363 9.85 -13.75 -5.54
CA LEU A 363 10.03 -14.88 -6.44
C LEU A 363 8.67 -15.47 -6.85
N GLN A 364 7.77 -15.70 -5.90
CA GLN A 364 6.44 -16.24 -6.22
C GLN A 364 5.66 -15.32 -7.16
N ILE A 365 5.68 -14.00 -6.94
CA ILE A 365 5.06 -13.01 -7.83
C ILE A 365 5.70 -13.08 -9.22
N PHE A 366 7.03 -13.11 -9.30
CA PHE A 366 7.75 -13.22 -10.57
C PHE A 366 7.36 -14.50 -11.33
N LEU A 367 7.30 -15.62 -10.62
CA LEU A 367 6.88 -16.92 -11.15
C LEU A 367 5.42 -16.88 -11.62
N ALA A 368 4.51 -16.27 -10.85
CA ALA A 368 3.10 -16.11 -11.24
C ALA A 368 2.92 -15.26 -12.51
N GLU A 369 3.77 -14.25 -12.72
CA GLU A 369 3.69 -13.36 -13.88
C GLU A 369 4.30 -13.92 -15.16
N HIS A 370 5.31 -14.81 -15.05
CA HIS A 370 6.11 -15.24 -16.20
C HIS A 370 6.02 -16.74 -16.52
N LEU A 371 5.58 -17.60 -15.59
CA LEU A 371 5.37 -19.02 -15.88
C LEU A 371 4.03 -19.24 -16.59
N PRO A 372 3.93 -20.27 -17.45
CA PRO A 372 2.64 -20.77 -17.91
C PRO A 372 1.74 -21.16 -16.72
N PRO A 373 0.42 -20.86 -16.76
CA PRO A 373 -0.50 -21.12 -15.64
C PRO A 373 -0.46 -22.56 -15.13
N SER A 374 -0.40 -23.56 -16.01
CA SER A 374 -0.33 -24.97 -15.64
C SER A 374 0.91 -25.32 -14.83
N LEU A 375 2.05 -24.69 -15.13
CA LEU A 375 3.29 -24.92 -14.40
C LEU A 375 3.28 -24.21 -13.05
N TYR A 376 2.74 -22.98 -12.99
CA TYR A 376 2.54 -22.27 -11.74
C TYR A 376 1.61 -23.05 -10.80
N GLU A 377 0.48 -23.52 -11.29
CA GLU A 377 -0.48 -24.35 -10.52
C GLU A 377 0.12 -25.68 -10.08
N SER A 378 1.02 -26.30 -10.85
CA SER A 378 1.71 -27.50 -10.39
C SER A 378 2.67 -27.25 -9.21
N ILE A 379 3.20 -26.04 -9.07
CA ILE A 379 4.16 -25.66 -8.01
C ILE A 379 3.43 -25.10 -6.79
N TYR A 380 2.45 -24.22 -7.03
CA TYR A 380 1.78 -23.39 -6.02
C TYR A 380 0.28 -23.63 -5.92
N GLY A 381 -0.32 -24.38 -6.85
CA GLY A 381 -1.71 -24.78 -6.71
C GLY A 381 -1.85 -25.62 -5.46
N GLU A 382 -2.81 -25.27 -4.61
CA GLU A 382 -3.17 -26.07 -3.45
C GLU A 382 -3.85 -27.37 -3.90
N GLN A 383 -3.10 -28.28 -4.55
CA GLN A 383 -3.49 -29.68 -4.66
C GLN A 383 -3.25 -30.36 -3.31
N LYS A 384 -4.07 -30.01 -2.32
CA LYS A 384 -4.31 -30.89 -1.17
C LYS A 384 -5.77 -31.29 -1.19
N LYS A 385 -6.00 -32.44 -1.84
CA LYS A 385 -6.99 -33.47 -1.49
C LYS A 385 -7.99 -33.06 -0.39
N PHE A 386 -8.99 -32.27 -0.73
CA PHE A 386 -10.29 -32.42 -0.10
C PHE A 386 -11.04 -33.39 -1.00
N VAL A 387 -10.75 -34.68 -0.80
CA VAL A 387 -11.54 -35.76 -1.39
C VAL A 387 -12.89 -35.67 -0.68
N TYR A 388 -13.92 -35.27 -1.44
CA TYR A 388 -15.31 -35.28 -1.01
C TYR A 388 -15.78 -36.70 -0.67
#